data_AF-A0A8J2TW98-F1
#
_entry.id   AF-A0A8J2TW98-F1
#
_cell.length_a   1.000
_cell.length_b   1.000
_cell.length_c   1.000
_cell.angle_alpha   90.00
_cell.angle_beta   90.00
_cell.angle_gamma   90.00
#
_symmetry.space_group_name_H-M   'P 1'
#
loop_
_entity.id
_entity.type
_entity.pdbx_description
1 polymer ?
#
loop_
_entity_poly.entity_id
_entity_poly.type
_entity_poly.pdbx_seq_one_letter_code
_entity_poly.pdbx_strand_id
1 'polypeptide(L)'
;MGQPITGRWVSDEEGTPHLVLHEDGTVRGSDGCNGIASQYEVDGTTITVASFVSTLKGCPGVDTWLHGVRTLEPNGEEMAVFNSSGEQIGTLRYDGQ
;
A
#
# COMPACT_ATOMS: atom_id res chain seq x y z
N MET A 1 21.52 -8.82 3.75
CA MET A 1 20.91 -8.45 2.46
C MET A 1 19.49 -8.06 2.79
N GLY A 2 19.16 -6.77 2.71
CA GLY A 2 17.82 -6.29 3.06
C GLY A 2 16.79 -6.98 2.18
N GLN A 3 15.66 -7.38 2.76
CA GLN A 3 14.56 -7.93 1.98
C GLN A 3 14.06 -6.83 1.02
N PRO A 4 13.84 -7.15 -0.27
CA PRO A 4 13.31 -6.16 -1.19
C PRO A 4 11.88 -5.80 -0.76
N ILE A 5 11.69 -4.57 -0.29
CA ILE A 5 10.36 -3.99 -0.06
C ILE A 5 9.65 -3.70 -1.39
N THR A 6 10.43 -3.65 -2.47
CA THR A 6 9.99 -3.52 -3.85
C THR A 6 9.43 -4.82 -4.35
N GLY A 7 8.27 -4.74 -4.99
CA GLY A 7 7.49 -5.90 -5.43
C GLY A 7 6.00 -5.67 -5.23
N ARG A 8 5.22 -6.70 -5.55
CA ARG A 8 3.76 -6.67 -5.41
C ARG A 8 3.33 -7.15 -4.03
N TRP A 9 2.40 -6.41 -3.44
CA TRP A 9 1.78 -6.64 -2.15
C TRP A 9 0.27 -6.64 -2.32
N VAL A 10 -0.44 -7.63 -1.79
CA VAL A 10 -1.88 -7.84 -2.00
C VAL A 10 -2.57 -8.19 -0.69
N SER A 11 -3.84 -7.80 -0.54
CA SER A 11 -4.71 -8.32 0.53
C SER A 11 -5.80 -9.19 -0.09
N ASP A 12 -6.24 -10.19 0.68
CA ASP A 12 -7.29 -11.14 0.29
C ASP A 12 -8.72 -10.58 0.48
N GLU A 13 -8.84 -9.27 0.72
CA GLU A 13 -10.13 -8.63 1.00
C GLU A 13 -10.96 -8.38 -0.27
N GLU A 14 -12.26 -8.06 -0.08
CA GLU A 14 -13.15 -7.71 -1.19
C GLU A 14 -12.59 -6.52 -1.99
N GLY A 15 -12.50 -6.69 -3.30
CA GLY A 15 -11.83 -5.73 -4.20
C GLY A 15 -10.35 -6.03 -4.44
N THR A 16 -9.73 -6.96 -3.71
CA THR A 16 -8.30 -7.34 -3.84
C THR A 16 -7.37 -6.12 -3.86
N PRO A 17 -7.37 -5.30 -2.78
CA PRO A 17 -6.52 -4.15 -2.71
C PRO A 17 -5.05 -4.58 -2.78
N HIS A 18 -4.27 -3.86 -3.57
CA HIS A 18 -2.88 -4.20 -3.84
C HIS A 18 -2.03 -2.96 -4.02
N LEU A 19 -0.75 -3.07 -3.66
CA LEU A 19 0.29 -2.08 -3.90
C LEU A 19 1.48 -2.75 -4.59
N VAL A 20 2.18 -1.99 -5.41
CA VAL A 20 3.35 -2.39 -6.18
C VAL A 20 4.38 -1.30 -5.95
N LEU A 21 5.45 -1.65 -5.23
CA LEU A 21 6.54 -0.73 -4.94
C LEU A 21 7.63 -0.95 -5.98
N HIS A 22 7.99 0.11 -6.70
CA HIS A 22 9.04 0.10 -7.70
C HIS A 22 10.35 0.65 -7.13
N GLU A 23 11.49 0.06 -7.52
CA GLU A 23 12.84 0.52 -7.13
C GLU A 23 13.12 2.01 -7.45
N ASP A 24 12.35 2.61 -8.36
CA ASP A 24 12.39 4.04 -8.70
C ASP A 24 11.80 4.96 -7.60
N GLY A 25 11.22 4.40 -6.52
CA GLY A 25 10.55 5.17 -5.47
C GLY A 25 9.09 5.51 -5.78
N THR A 26 8.49 4.79 -6.74
CA THR A 26 7.07 4.96 -7.11
C THR A 26 6.23 3.80 -6.61
N VAL A 27 5.05 4.10 -6.08
CA VAL A 27 4.07 3.10 -5.66
C VAL A 27 2.83 3.18 -6.54
N ARG A 28 2.40 2.03 -7.06
CA ARG A 28 1.16 1.88 -7.81
C ARG A 28 0.30 0.83 -7.18
N GLY A 29 -1.00 0.92 -7.35
CA GLY A 29 -1.89 -0.07 -6.76
C GLY A 29 -3.35 0.21 -7.03
N SER A 30 -4.19 -0.45 -6.25
CA SER A 30 -5.63 -0.26 -6.23
C SER A 30 -6.12 -0.51 -4.81
N ASP A 31 -7.02 0.33 -4.29
CA ASP A 31 -7.79 0.04 -3.08
C ASP A 31 -8.95 -0.95 -3.34
N GLY A 32 -8.98 -1.54 -4.53
CA GLY A 32 -10.00 -2.49 -4.98
C GLY A 32 -11.14 -1.82 -5.73
N CYS A 33 -11.31 -0.51 -5.58
CA CYS A 33 -12.23 0.29 -6.38
C CYS A 33 -11.49 1.34 -7.22
N ASN A 34 -10.52 2.02 -6.60
CA ASN A 34 -9.81 3.13 -7.20
C ASN A 34 -8.32 2.81 -7.34
N GLY A 35 -7.75 3.25 -8.46
CA GLY A 35 -6.32 3.13 -8.69
C GLY A 35 -5.55 4.08 -7.76
N ILE A 36 -4.49 3.58 -7.16
CA ILE A 36 -3.53 4.32 -6.34
C ILE A 36 -2.26 4.51 -7.16
N ALA A 37 -1.78 5.75 -7.26
CA ALA A 37 -0.49 6.06 -7.84
C ALA A 37 0.15 7.19 -7.03
N SER A 38 1.25 6.88 -6.37
CA SER A 38 1.97 7.83 -5.52
C SER A 38 3.48 7.60 -5.62
N GLN A 39 4.22 8.42 -4.89
CA GLN A 39 5.63 8.23 -4.61
C GLN A 39 5.79 7.78 -3.17
N TYR A 40 6.87 7.07 -2.88
CA TYR A 40 7.21 6.67 -1.53
C TYR A 40 8.68 6.93 -1.26
N GLU A 41 8.99 7.20 0.00
CA GLU A 41 10.35 7.38 0.49
C GLU A 41 10.66 6.30 1.51
N VAL A 42 11.88 5.78 1.48
CA VAL A 42 12.32 4.70 2.36
C VAL A 42 13.30 5.27 3.37
N ASP A 43 12.93 5.23 4.64
CA ASP A 43 13.77 5.63 5.76
C ASP A 43 14.12 4.38 6.60
N GLY A 44 15.24 3.75 6.27
CA GLY A 44 15.68 2.51 6.91
C GLY A 44 14.72 1.34 6.69
N THR A 45 13.85 1.09 7.67
CA THR A 45 12.81 0.04 7.64
C THR A 45 11.40 0.59 7.45
N THR A 46 11.21 1.90 7.52
CA THR A 46 9.90 2.54 7.44
C THR A 46 9.73 3.20 6.08
N ILE A 47 8.59 2.98 5.45
CA ILE A 47 8.28 3.51 4.13
C ILE A 47 7.19 4.57 4.29
N THR A 48 7.46 5.80 3.85
CA THR A 48 6.49 6.90 3.90
C THR A 48 5.92 7.12 2.52
N VAL A 49 4.60 6.99 2.39
CA VAL A 49 3.88 7.21 1.14
C VAL A 49 3.45 8.67 1.07
N ALA A 50 3.80 9.32 -0.04
CA ALA A 50 3.39 10.69 -0.31
C ALA A 50 1.87 10.77 -0.49
N SER A 51 1.32 11.95 -0.23
CA SER A 51 -0.11 12.21 -0.45
C SER A 51 -0.43 12.07 -1.94
N PHE A 52 -1.43 11.26 -2.26
CA PHE A 52 -1.90 11.07 -3.64
C PHE A 52 -3.37 11.46 -3.76
N VAL A 53 -3.78 11.67 -5.01
CA VAL A 53 -5.17 11.95 -5.36
C VAL A 53 -5.62 10.82 -6.28
N SER A 54 -6.65 10.08 -5.85
CA SER A 54 -7.33 9.10 -6.70
C SER A 54 -8.72 9.58 -7.04
N THR A 55 -9.25 9.09 -8.15
CA THR A 55 -10.65 9.34 -8.50
C THR A 55 -11.53 8.44 -7.63
N LEU A 56 -12.36 9.02 -6.77
CA LEU A 56 -13.32 8.27 -5.97
C LEU A 56 -14.47 7.76 -6.86
N LYS A 57 -14.45 6.48 -7.19
CA LYS A 57 -15.59 5.74 -7.72
C LYS A 57 -16.39 5.16 -6.55
N GLY A 58 -17.70 5.18 -6.68
CA GLY A 58 -18.57 4.49 -5.73
C GLY A 58 -18.61 2.99 -6.03
N CYS A 59 -17.79 2.18 -5.36
CA CYS A 59 -17.93 0.73 -5.36
C CYS A 59 -18.66 0.29 -4.09
N PRO A 60 -19.94 -0.08 -4.18
CA PRO A 60 -20.67 -0.58 -3.02
C PRO A 60 -20.07 -1.92 -2.57
N GLY A 61 -19.72 -2.03 -1.28
CA GLY A 61 -19.17 -3.25 -0.68
C GLY A 61 -17.64 -3.37 -0.70
N VAL A 62 -16.93 -2.39 -1.25
CA VAL A 62 -15.46 -2.37 -1.20
C VAL A 62 -15.00 -1.35 -0.15
N ASP A 63 -14.23 -1.81 0.83
CA ASP A 63 -13.60 -0.94 1.82
C ASP A 63 -12.34 -0.32 1.22
N THR A 64 -12.43 0.97 0.91
CA THR A 64 -11.32 1.75 0.32
C THR A 64 -10.28 2.19 1.34
N TRP A 65 -10.06 1.40 2.40
CA TRP A 65 -9.16 1.74 3.51
C TRP A 65 -7.74 2.04 3.03
N LEU A 66 -7.27 1.32 2.00
CA LEU A 66 -5.92 1.49 1.44
C LEU A 66 -5.68 2.90 0.89
N HIS A 67 -6.74 3.66 0.58
CA HIS A 67 -6.62 5.08 0.20
C HIS A 67 -6.01 5.95 1.31
N GLY A 68 -6.17 5.53 2.57
CA GLY A 68 -5.60 6.22 3.73
C GLY A 68 -4.11 5.94 3.98
N VAL A 69 -3.45 5.12 3.13
CA VAL A 69 -2.05 4.74 3.34
C VAL A 69 -1.12 5.95 3.42
N ARG A 70 -0.33 5.97 4.48
CA ARG A 70 0.66 7.02 4.78
C ARG A 70 2.00 6.43 5.14
N THR A 71 1.99 5.36 5.92
CA THR A 71 3.20 4.67 6.33
C THR A 71 3.03 3.18 6.10
N LEU A 72 4.06 2.56 5.57
CA LEU A 72 4.16 1.13 5.33
C LEU A 72 5.33 0.60 6.14
N GLU A 73 5.07 -0.44 6.92
CA GLU A 73 6.10 -1.13 7.70
C GLU A 73 6.18 -2.59 7.26
N PRO A 74 7.18 -2.95 6.46
CA PRO A 74 7.42 -4.32 6.04
C PRO A 74 7.95 -5.16 7.21
N ASN A 75 7.29 -6.28 7.45
CA ASN A 75 7.61 -7.27 8.48
C ASN A 75 7.73 -8.65 7.83
N GLY A 76 8.82 -8.85 7.08
CA GLY A 76 9.09 -10.10 6.37
C GLY A 76 8.18 -10.29 5.14
N GLU A 77 7.15 -11.11 5.28
CA GLU A 77 6.18 -11.41 4.20
C GLU A 77 4.90 -10.59 4.31
N GLU A 78 4.74 -9.82 5.39
CA GLU A 78 3.56 -8.99 5.64
C GLU A 78 4.00 -7.52 5.70
N MET A 79 3.14 -6.61 5.28
CA MET A 79 3.36 -5.18 5.32
C MET A 79 2.19 -4.53 6.03
N ALA A 80 2.49 -3.95 7.19
CA ALA A 80 1.51 -3.21 7.97
C ALA A 80 1.31 -1.83 7.34
N VAL A 81 0.04 -1.46 7.18
CA VAL A 81 -0.36 -0.19 6.56
C VAL A 81 -0.93 0.70 7.64
N PHE A 82 -0.37 1.90 7.76
CA PHE A 82 -0.79 2.91 8.72
C PHE A 82 -1.29 4.17 8.02
N ASN A 83 -2.26 4.82 8.64
CA ASN A 83 -2.79 6.12 8.21
C ASN A 83 -1.95 7.29 8.74
N SER A 84 -2.37 8.52 8.44
CA SER A 84 -1.67 9.75 8.89
C SER A 84 -1.71 9.96 10.40
N SER A 85 -2.63 9.30 11.10
CA SER A 85 -2.75 9.32 12.55
C SER A 85 -1.79 8.32 13.22
N GLY A 86 -1.13 7.45 12.44
CA GLY A 86 -0.32 6.35 12.96
C GLY A 86 -1.13 5.13 13.40
N GLU A 87 -2.40 5.04 12.99
CA GLU A 87 -3.24 3.88 13.26
C GLU A 87 -3.10 2.86 12.13
N GLN A 88 -2.95 1.59 12.51
CA GLN A 88 -2.92 0.49 11.55
C GLN A 88 -4.32 0.32 10.95
N ILE A 89 -4.42 0.52 9.65
CA ILE A 89 -5.68 0.42 8.90
C ILE A 89 -5.83 -0.91 8.16
N GLY A 90 -4.72 -1.63 7.97
CA GLY A 90 -4.73 -2.96 7.34
C GLY A 90 -3.35 -3.58 7.20
N THR A 91 -3.31 -4.74 6.58
CA THR A 91 -2.06 -5.46 6.24
C THR A 91 -2.12 -5.98 4.81
N LEU A 92 -0.98 -5.95 4.14
CA LEU A 92 -0.77 -6.53 2.83
C LEU A 92 0.21 -7.70 2.94
N ARG A 93 0.05 -8.72 2.11
CA ARG A 93 0.98 -9.84 2.00
C ARG A 93 1.85 -9.68 0.75
N TYR A 94 3.13 -10.02 0.87
CA TYR A 94 4.03 -10.08 -0.27
C TYR A 94 3.61 -11.19 -1.25
N ASP A 95 3.31 -10.81 -2.49
CA ASP A 95 2.94 -11.71 -3.59
C ASP A 95 4.17 -12.11 -4.44
N GLY A 96 5.25 -11.32 -4.37
CA GLY A 96 6.57 -11.72 -4.89
C GLY A 96 6.74 -11.75 -6.40
N GLN A 97 5.95 -10.97 -7.15
CA GLN A 97 6.21 -10.71 -8.58
C GLN A 97 7.35 -9.72 -8.79
#